data_AF-A0A0B1TPS1-F1
#
_entry.id   AF-A0A0B1TPS1-F1
#
_cell.length_a   1.000
_cell.length_b   1.000
_cell.length_c   1.000
_cell.angle_alpha   90.00
_cell.angle_beta   90.00
_cell.angle_gamma   90.00
#
_symmetry.space_group_name_H-M   'P 1'
#
loop_
_entity.id
_entity.type
_entity.pdbx_description
1 polymer ?
#
loop_
_entity_poly.entity_id
_entity_poly.type
_entity_poly.pdbx_seq_one_letter_code
_entity_poly.pdbx_strand_id
1 'polypeptide(L)'
;MILNTLGNALNTEGLSTSRQRGPHLARLELIARFNREDQPIRCLLDHMNLGWCLKHFYCSFTTYKYLWLLDDVHKEELINGLKEFIDSVIHQREQAGEDSDANCWAVIMNERLRRTIGNIERMPRGDRRRHVQLIIRGILQPNRELLAGTALAQLAAAILWNEWRAHDDWQSFYELILLLEWTANEYPTDPFCKLVLCRAYAHIGCMYRMVALTRALDIKSVQRDTLGYIMFPMPELCGRFNVGIVHYTEMVEVYEQAEKEISEALIGAYRNGAFIQVPNLVALADKMRKSAMSVGANELHRYLSALFAIDNLDEALNTLHGSDDTIEWDDLTDNRDLGVIPSFERNMVKELEDLRKSSQEEFVS
;
A
#
# COMPACT_ATOMS: atom_id res chain seq x y z
N MET A 1 -24.00 -24.61 -27.78
CA MET A 1 -24.99 -24.63 -26.67
C MET A 1 -24.46 -23.83 -25.48
N ILE A 2 -23.33 -24.20 -24.86
CA ILE A 2 -22.68 -23.49 -23.74
C ILE A 2 -22.45 -21.98 -24.02
N LEU A 3 -22.05 -21.64 -25.24
CA LEU A 3 -21.78 -20.26 -25.66
C LEU A 3 -23.04 -19.36 -25.66
N ASN A 4 -24.19 -19.90 -26.08
CA ASN A 4 -25.47 -19.19 -26.04
C ASN A 4 -25.99 -19.09 -24.60
N THR A 5 -25.73 -20.10 -23.76
CA THR A 5 -26.09 -20.06 -22.33
C THR A 5 -25.29 -19.00 -21.57
N LEU A 6 -23.99 -18.86 -21.88
CA LEU A 6 -23.12 -17.79 -21.36
C LEU A 6 -23.56 -16.42 -21.86
N GLY A 7 -23.84 -16.25 -23.16
CA GLY A 7 -24.35 -14.99 -23.72
C GLY A 7 -25.65 -14.54 -23.07
N ASN A 8 -26.58 -15.47 -22.82
CA ASN A 8 -27.84 -15.17 -22.13
C ASN A 8 -27.65 -14.86 -20.64
N ALA A 9 -26.74 -15.56 -19.94
CA ALA A 9 -26.43 -15.27 -18.55
C ALA A 9 -25.77 -13.88 -18.39
N LEU A 10 -24.92 -13.47 -19.33
CA LEU A 10 -24.19 -12.19 -19.31
C LEU A 10 -25.06 -10.97 -19.67
N ASN A 11 -26.07 -11.18 -20.52
CA ASN A 11 -27.05 -10.16 -20.90
C ASN A 11 -28.31 -10.17 -20.03
N THR A 12 -28.34 -10.93 -18.93
CA THR A 12 -29.46 -10.82 -17.98
C THR A 12 -29.54 -9.39 -17.45
N GLU A 13 -30.69 -8.74 -17.66
CA GLU A 13 -30.98 -7.37 -17.20
C GLU A 13 -30.67 -7.18 -15.70
N GLY A 14 -30.75 -8.25 -14.90
CA GLY A 14 -30.43 -8.26 -13.48
C GLY A 14 -28.96 -7.98 -13.13
N LEU A 15 -27.99 -8.33 -13.99
CA LEU A 15 -26.58 -7.96 -13.77
C LEU A 15 -26.33 -6.48 -14.13
N SER A 16 -27.04 -5.97 -15.15
CA SER A 16 -26.91 -4.59 -15.63
C SER A 16 -27.59 -3.56 -14.72
N THR A 17 -28.68 -3.93 -14.05
CA THR A 17 -29.44 -3.02 -13.17
C THR A 17 -29.00 -3.10 -11.70
N SER A 18 -28.09 -4.03 -11.36
CA SER A 18 -27.62 -4.21 -10.00
C SER A 18 -26.77 -3.02 -9.54
N ARG A 19 -27.11 -2.46 -8.36
CA ARG A 19 -26.26 -1.51 -7.63
C ARG A 19 -25.03 -2.16 -7.00
N GLN A 20 -24.93 -3.49 -7.00
CA GLN A 20 -23.81 -4.21 -6.41
C GLN A 20 -22.61 -4.25 -7.35
N ARG A 21 -21.41 -4.05 -6.80
CA ARG A 21 -20.16 -4.03 -7.58
C ARG A 21 -19.77 -5.41 -8.14
N GLY A 22 -20.09 -6.48 -7.42
CA GLY A 22 -19.68 -7.87 -7.74
C GLY A 22 -20.06 -8.33 -9.15
N PRO A 23 -21.35 -8.25 -9.54
CA PRO A 23 -21.83 -8.52 -10.90
C PRO A 23 -21.00 -7.90 -12.01
N HIS A 24 -20.71 -6.61 -11.88
CA HIS A 24 -20.01 -5.86 -12.90
C HIS A 24 -18.51 -6.21 -12.94
N LEU A 25 -17.88 -6.46 -11.78
CA LEU A 25 -16.49 -6.93 -11.72
C LEU A 25 -16.35 -8.34 -12.31
N ALA A 26 -17.31 -9.22 -12.06
CA ALA A 26 -17.33 -10.57 -12.62
C ALA A 26 -17.41 -10.54 -14.16
N ARG A 27 -18.15 -9.57 -14.73
CA ARG A 27 -18.20 -9.37 -16.18
C ARG A 27 -16.86 -8.90 -16.75
N LEU A 28 -16.19 -7.94 -16.11
CA LEU A 28 -14.85 -7.49 -16.51
C LEU A 28 -13.81 -8.62 -16.40
N GLU A 29 -13.87 -9.43 -15.34
CA GLU A 29 -13.00 -10.59 -15.16
C GLU A 29 -13.25 -11.65 -16.23
N LEU A 30 -14.50 -11.92 -16.58
CA LEU A 30 -14.83 -12.88 -17.62
C LEU A 30 -14.30 -12.42 -18.99
N ILE A 31 -14.51 -11.14 -19.33
CA ILE A 31 -13.96 -10.52 -20.54
C ILE A 31 -12.43 -10.64 -20.55
N ALA A 32 -11.78 -10.32 -19.43
CA ALA A 32 -10.35 -10.43 -19.27
C ALA A 32 -9.82 -11.84 -19.50
N ARG A 33 -10.52 -12.86 -19.02
CA ARG A 33 -10.17 -14.27 -19.27
C ARG A 33 -10.31 -14.62 -20.74
N PHE A 34 -11.44 -14.30 -21.36
CA PHE A 34 -11.65 -14.59 -22.79
C PHE A 34 -10.64 -13.89 -23.70
N ASN A 35 -10.18 -12.69 -23.34
CA ASN A 35 -9.16 -11.98 -24.10
C ASN A 35 -7.77 -12.65 -24.03
N ARG A 36 -7.53 -13.52 -23.03
CA ARG A 36 -6.30 -14.33 -22.89
C ARG A 36 -6.38 -15.68 -23.60
N GLU A 37 -7.57 -16.13 -23.96
CA GLU A 37 -7.81 -17.43 -24.62
C GLU A 37 -7.58 -17.37 -26.14
N ASP A 38 -7.68 -18.52 -26.80
CA ASP A 38 -7.54 -18.65 -28.26
C ASP A 38 -8.66 -17.96 -29.06
N GLN A 39 -8.36 -17.68 -30.33
CA GLN A 39 -9.20 -16.91 -31.27
C GLN A 39 -10.69 -17.32 -31.32
N PRO A 40 -11.09 -18.61 -31.27
CA PRO A 40 -12.51 -19.01 -31.31
C PRO A 40 -13.31 -18.52 -30.11
N ILE A 41 -12.65 -18.36 -28.95
CA ILE A 41 -13.25 -17.91 -27.70
C ILE A 41 -13.29 -16.38 -27.66
N ARG A 42 -12.29 -15.71 -28.25
CA ARG A 42 -12.25 -14.24 -28.39
C ARG A 42 -13.40 -13.69 -29.23
N CYS A 43 -13.87 -14.39 -30.27
CA CYS A 43 -15.00 -13.94 -31.10
C CYS A 43 -16.31 -13.75 -30.30
N LEU A 44 -16.41 -14.30 -29.10
CA LEU A 44 -17.57 -14.08 -28.21
C LEU A 44 -17.58 -12.68 -27.58
N LEU A 45 -16.43 -11.99 -27.56
CA LEU A 45 -16.29 -10.63 -27.06
C LEU A 45 -17.05 -9.63 -27.92
N ASP A 46 -17.20 -9.89 -29.23
CA ASP A 46 -17.96 -9.03 -30.15
C ASP A 46 -19.46 -8.97 -29.79
N HIS A 47 -19.96 -9.98 -29.08
CA HIS A 47 -21.32 -10.00 -28.55
C HIS A 47 -21.45 -9.32 -27.17
N MET A 48 -20.34 -8.90 -26.56
CA MET A 48 -20.32 -8.24 -25.26
C MET A 48 -20.17 -6.73 -25.44
N ASN A 49 -21.22 -5.97 -25.10
CA ASN A 49 -21.18 -4.50 -25.15
C ASN A 49 -20.24 -3.94 -24.07
N LEU A 50 -18.95 -3.82 -24.39
CA LEU A 50 -17.84 -3.40 -23.52
C LEU A 50 -17.99 -1.97 -23.03
N GLY A 51 -18.47 -1.07 -23.90
CA GLY A 51 -18.62 0.35 -23.58
C GLY A 51 -19.63 0.62 -22.47
N TRP A 52 -20.63 -0.26 -22.30
CA TRP A 52 -21.67 -0.10 -21.29
C TRP A 52 -21.20 -0.38 -19.86
N CYS A 53 -20.34 -1.39 -19.67
CA CYS A 53 -19.79 -1.72 -18.34
C CYS A 53 -18.88 -0.62 -17.80
N LEU A 54 -18.02 -0.03 -18.64
CA LEU A 54 -17.10 1.02 -18.22
C LEU A 54 -17.81 2.35 -17.95
N LYS A 55 -18.85 2.67 -18.73
CA LYS A 55 -19.71 3.86 -18.57
C LYS A 55 -20.64 3.83 -17.35
N HIS A 56 -20.73 2.76 -16.57
CA HIS A 56 -21.54 2.72 -15.33
C HIS A 56 -20.69 2.46 -14.08
N PHE A 57 -19.37 2.34 -14.24
CA PHE A 57 -18.45 1.96 -13.18
C PHE A 57 -17.74 3.15 -12.52
N TYR A 58 -18.53 4.16 -12.13
CA TYR A 58 -18.01 5.41 -11.56
C TYR A 58 -17.54 5.31 -10.09
N CYS A 59 -17.61 4.13 -9.46
CA CYS A 59 -17.65 4.03 -7.99
C CYS A 59 -16.62 3.08 -7.35
N SER A 60 -15.67 2.48 -8.08
CA SER A 60 -14.72 1.58 -7.41
C SER A 60 -13.33 1.60 -8.02
N PHE A 61 -12.34 2.03 -7.23
CA PHE A 61 -10.91 1.97 -7.56
C PHE A 61 -10.49 0.60 -8.11
N THR A 62 -11.10 -0.49 -7.65
CA THR A 62 -10.82 -1.87 -8.12
C THR A 62 -10.90 -2.10 -9.63
N THR A 63 -11.55 -1.21 -10.40
CA THR A 63 -11.58 -1.28 -11.86
C THR A 63 -10.24 -1.00 -12.52
N TYR A 64 -9.28 -0.37 -11.83
CA TYR A 64 -7.96 -0.08 -12.39
C TYR A 64 -7.26 -1.35 -12.91
N LYS A 65 -7.52 -2.50 -12.26
CA LYS A 65 -6.98 -3.81 -12.62
C LYS A 65 -7.37 -4.28 -14.02
N TYR A 66 -8.40 -3.68 -14.62
CA TYR A 66 -8.91 -4.02 -15.94
C TYR A 66 -8.61 -2.95 -16.98
N LEU A 67 -7.88 -1.88 -16.64
CA LEU A 67 -7.50 -0.83 -17.60
C LEU A 67 -6.62 -1.33 -18.74
N TRP A 68 -5.94 -2.48 -18.56
CA TRP A 68 -5.18 -3.13 -19.63
C TRP A 68 -6.06 -3.68 -20.76
N LEU A 69 -7.37 -3.83 -20.54
CA LEU A 69 -8.32 -4.20 -21.58
C LEU A 69 -8.57 -3.07 -22.58
N LEU A 70 -8.22 -1.84 -22.22
CA LEU A 70 -8.37 -0.66 -23.05
C LEU A 70 -7.05 -0.33 -23.74
N ASP A 71 -7.13 0.05 -25.01
CA ASP A 71 -6.03 0.74 -25.68
C ASP A 71 -5.92 2.19 -25.18
N ASP A 72 -4.89 2.90 -25.62
CA ASP A 72 -4.64 4.26 -25.15
C ASP A 72 -5.68 5.28 -25.64
N VAL A 73 -6.36 5.03 -26.77
CA VAL A 73 -7.43 5.90 -27.27
C VAL A 73 -8.66 5.79 -26.38
N HIS A 74 -9.10 4.56 -26.10
CA HIS A 74 -10.26 4.31 -25.26
C HIS A 74 -10.02 4.69 -23.79
N LYS A 75 -8.76 4.69 -23.31
CA LYS A 75 -8.42 5.25 -21.99
C LYS A 75 -8.62 6.76 -21.93
N GLU A 76 -8.22 7.51 -22.95
CA GLU A 76 -8.44 8.96 -23.01
C GLU A 76 -9.94 9.28 -23.13
N GLU A 77 -10.70 8.53 -23.94
CA GLU A 77 -12.16 8.64 -24.01
C GLU A 77 -12.83 8.39 -22.64
N LEU A 78 -12.36 7.38 -21.90
CA LEU A 78 -12.85 7.09 -20.56
C LEU A 78 -12.60 8.26 -19.61
N ILE A 79 -11.40 8.85 -19.62
CA ILE A 79 -11.07 10.01 -18.77
C ILE A 79 -11.95 11.22 -19.12
N ASN A 80 -12.12 11.50 -20.41
CA ASN A 80 -12.94 12.63 -20.85
C ASN A 80 -14.41 12.43 -20.47
N GLY A 81 -14.96 11.24 -20.69
CA GLY A 81 -16.31 10.90 -20.28
C GLY A 81 -16.50 10.95 -18.76
N LEU A 82 -15.49 10.53 -17.99
CA LEU A 82 -15.49 10.66 -16.52
C LEU A 82 -15.54 12.12 -16.08
N LYS A 83 -14.74 12.98 -16.70
CA LYS A 83 -14.72 14.40 -16.40
C LYS A 83 -16.09 15.05 -16.65
N GLU A 84 -16.67 14.81 -17.83
CA GLU A 84 -18.00 15.31 -18.18
C GLU A 84 -19.09 14.81 -17.23
N PHE A 85 -19.04 13.52 -16.86
CA PHE A 85 -19.96 12.95 -15.89
C PHE A 85 -19.83 13.60 -14.51
N ILE A 86 -18.61 13.79 -14.02
CA ILE A 86 -18.33 14.43 -12.73
C ILE A 86 -18.81 15.87 -12.72
N ASP A 87 -18.51 16.63 -13.77
CA ASP A 87 -18.97 18.02 -13.90
C ASP A 87 -20.51 18.08 -13.90
N SER A 88 -21.18 17.14 -14.56
CA SER A 88 -22.65 17.03 -14.54
C SER A 88 -23.20 16.68 -13.14
N VAL A 89 -22.58 15.73 -12.44
CA VAL A 89 -23.00 15.31 -11.09
C VAL A 89 -22.79 16.43 -10.09
N ILE A 90 -21.65 17.13 -10.14
CA ILE A 90 -21.36 18.28 -9.30
C ILE A 90 -22.43 19.35 -9.50
N HIS A 91 -22.72 19.70 -10.76
CA HIS A 91 -23.71 20.73 -11.06
C HIS A 91 -25.12 20.37 -10.57
N GLN A 92 -25.54 19.10 -10.73
CA GLN A 92 -26.84 18.63 -10.22
C GLN A 92 -26.93 18.68 -8.70
N ARG A 93 -25.84 18.34 -8.01
CA ARG A 93 -25.79 18.32 -6.54
C ARG A 93 -25.69 19.71 -5.92
N GLU A 94 -24.96 20.62 -6.55
CA GLU A 94 -24.94 22.03 -6.17
C GLU A 94 -26.35 22.64 -6.25
N GLN A 95 -27.13 22.30 -7.29
CA GLN A 95 -28.52 22.73 -7.40
C GLN A 95 -29.44 22.08 -6.35
N ALA A 96 -29.14 20.85 -5.93
CA ALA A 96 -29.90 20.11 -4.92
C ALA A 96 -29.52 20.48 -3.47
N GLY A 97 -28.50 21.30 -3.26
CA GLY A 97 -27.97 21.62 -1.92
C GLY A 97 -27.33 20.41 -1.23
N GLU A 98 -26.85 19.43 -1.99
CA GLU A 98 -26.22 18.20 -1.47
C GLU A 98 -24.76 18.43 -1.02
N ASP A 99 -24.29 17.49 -0.20
CA ASP A 99 -23.05 17.55 0.56
C ASP A 99 -21.77 17.63 -0.29
N SER A 100 -20.80 18.46 0.15
CA SER A 100 -19.58 18.76 -0.62
C SER A 100 -18.63 17.55 -0.76
N ASP A 101 -18.69 16.61 0.18
CA ASP A 101 -17.77 15.47 0.23
C ASP A 101 -18.10 14.39 -0.82
N ALA A 102 -19.38 14.20 -1.15
CA ALA A 102 -19.77 13.27 -2.20
C ALA A 102 -19.26 13.72 -3.58
N ASN A 103 -19.13 15.04 -3.79
CA ASN A 103 -18.49 15.63 -4.97
C ASN A 103 -16.97 15.46 -4.92
N CYS A 104 -16.37 15.63 -3.73
CA CYS A 104 -14.95 15.42 -3.50
C CYS A 104 -14.50 13.98 -3.87
N TRP A 105 -15.27 12.97 -3.47
CA TRP A 105 -14.95 11.57 -3.80
C TRP A 105 -14.97 11.27 -5.29
N ALA A 106 -15.84 11.93 -6.05
CA ALA A 106 -15.86 11.82 -7.51
C ALA A 106 -14.57 12.40 -8.12
N VAL A 107 -14.11 13.54 -7.62
CA VAL A 107 -12.82 14.15 -7.99
C VAL A 107 -11.65 13.23 -7.62
N ILE A 108 -11.60 12.71 -6.39
CA ILE A 108 -10.54 11.80 -5.93
C ILE A 108 -10.44 10.56 -6.84
N MET A 109 -11.58 9.97 -7.19
CA MET A 109 -11.63 8.79 -8.04
C MET A 109 -11.11 9.08 -9.45
N ASN A 110 -11.49 10.22 -10.04
CA ASN A 110 -10.97 10.65 -11.33
C ASN A 110 -9.46 10.85 -11.30
N GLU A 111 -8.95 11.51 -10.26
CA GLU A 111 -7.52 11.77 -10.12
C GLU A 111 -6.70 10.48 -9.97
N ARG A 112 -7.21 9.50 -9.21
CA ARG A 112 -6.59 8.17 -9.11
C ARG A 112 -6.53 7.46 -10.47
N LEU A 113 -7.60 7.55 -11.27
CA LEU A 113 -7.64 6.95 -12.62
C LEU A 113 -6.69 7.68 -13.59
N ARG A 114 -6.72 9.02 -13.62
CA ARG A 114 -5.80 9.83 -14.43
C ARG A 114 -4.35 9.48 -14.14
N ARG A 115 -4.02 9.26 -12.87
CA ARG A 115 -2.68 8.83 -12.46
C ARG A 115 -2.34 7.42 -12.92
N THR A 116 -3.25 6.46 -12.74
CA THR A 116 -3.00 5.06 -13.16
C THR A 116 -2.79 4.93 -14.68
N ILE A 117 -3.43 5.80 -15.47
CA ILE A 117 -3.27 5.84 -16.93
C ILE A 117 -1.98 6.57 -17.35
N GLY A 118 -1.34 7.32 -16.43
CA GLY A 118 -0.13 8.10 -16.69
C GLY A 118 -0.40 9.51 -17.23
N ASN A 119 -1.63 10.02 -17.13
CA ASN A 119 -1.97 11.35 -17.62
C ASN A 119 -1.26 12.47 -16.83
N ILE A 120 -1.12 12.28 -15.50
CA ILE A 120 -0.46 13.25 -14.61
C ILE A 120 1.04 13.39 -14.93
N GLU A 121 1.73 12.30 -15.26
CA GLU A 121 3.16 12.31 -15.61
C GLU A 121 3.42 13.10 -16.91
N ARG A 122 2.47 13.05 -17.86
CA ARG A 122 2.53 13.77 -19.14
C ARG A 122 2.30 15.28 -19.00
N MET A 123 1.74 15.75 -17.89
CA MET A 123 1.47 17.17 -17.69
C MET A 123 2.77 17.97 -17.59
N PRO A 124 2.87 19.18 -18.16
CA PRO A 124 4.00 20.06 -17.94
C PRO A 124 4.19 20.37 -16.45
N ARG A 125 5.45 20.56 -16.03
CA ARG A 125 5.81 20.75 -14.62
C ARG A 125 5.05 21.91 -13.95
N GLY A 126 4.88 23.03 -14.65
CA GLY A 126 4.11 24.17 -14.16
C GLY A 126 2.61 23.85 -13.94
N ASP A 127 2.05 22.97 -14.75
CA ASP A 127 0.65 22.55 -14.61
C ASP A 127 0.49 21.52 -13.50
N ARG A 128 1.46 20.60 -13.31
CA ARG A 128 1.49 19.70 -12.14
C ARG A 128 1.52 20.49 -10.83
N ARG A 129 2.31 21.58 -10.80
CA ARG A 129 2.37 22.49 -9.66
C ARG A 129 1.03 23.17 -9.36
N ARG A 130 0.38 23.72 -10.39
CA ARG A 130 -0.97 24.30 -10.27
C ARG A 130 -2.00 23.26 -9.81
N HIS A 131 -1.87 22.02 -10.29
CA HIS A 131 -2.74 20.91 -9.90
C HIS A 131 -2.62 20.58 -8.41
N VAL A 132 -1.39 20.51 -7.87
CA VAL A 132 -1.16 20.35 -6.43
C VAL A 132 -1.82 21.46 -5.62
N GLN A 133 -1.71 22.72 -6.08
CA GLN A 133 -2.36 23.85 -5.40
C GLN A 133 -3.89 23.71 -5.37
N LEU A 134 -4.51 23.20 -6.44
CA LEU A 134 -5.96 22.93 -6.49
C LEU A 134 -6.34 21.83 -5.50
N ILE A 135 -5.57 20.73 -5.44
CA ILE A 135 -5.80 19.65 -4.47
C ILE A 135 -5.71 20.19 -3.04
N ILE A 136 -4.69 20.98 -2.72
CA ILE A 136 -4.51 21.59 -1.39
C ILE A 136 -5.70 22.49 -1.02
N ARG A 137 -6.20 23.31 -1.95
CA ARG A 137 -7.43 24.10 -1.73
C ARG A 137 -8.64 23.21 -1.42
N GLY A 138 -8.72 22.04 -2.06
CA GLY A 138 -9.75 21.04 -1.76
C GLY A 138 -9.64 20.45 -0.36
N ILE A 139 -8.41 20.21 0.12
CA ILE A 139 -8.14 19.74 1.49
C ILE A 139 -8.58 20.79 2.51
N LEU A 140 -8.26 22.06 2.27
CA LEU A 140 -8.53 23.18 3.19
C LEU A 140 -10.00 23.64 3.23
N GLN A 141 -10.91 22.96 2.53
CA GLN A 141 -12.34 23.32 2.61
C GLN A 141 -12.88 23.06 4.03
N PRO A 142 -13.74 23.95 4.55
CA PRO A 142 -14.32 23.78 5.87
C PRO A 142 -15.17 22.50 5.93
N ASN A 143 -15.13 21.80 7.07
CA ASN A 143 -15.86 20.55 7.33
C ASN A 143 -15.52 19.38 6.39
N ARG A 144 -14.33 19.39 5.76
CA ARG A 144 -13.86 18.27 4.94
C ARG A 144 -13.81 16.97 5.76
N GLU A 145 -14.52 15.94 5.32
CA GLU A 145 -14.44 14.60 5.91
C GLU A 145 -12.99 14.09 5.95
N LEU A 146 -12.63 13.45 7.07
CA LEU A 146 -11.29 12.91 7.32
C LEU A 146 -10.76 12.06 6.16
N LEU A 147 -11.55 11.09 5.68
CA LEU A 147 -11.14 10.16 4.63
C LEU A 147 -10.95 10.87 3.28
N ALA A 148 -11.75 11.89 2.99
CA ALA A 148 -11.61 12.68 1.77
C ALA A 148 -10.38 13.59 1.85
N GLY A 149 -10.14 14.22 3.00
CA GLY A 149 -8.96 15.05 3.26
C GLY A 149 -7.66 14.26 3.12
N THR A 150 -7.57 13.07 3.72
CA THR A 150 -6.37 12.22 3.65
C THR A 150 -6.16 11.66 2.24
N ALA A 151 -7.23 11.29 1.53
CA ALA A 151 -7.13 10.83 0.15
C ALA A 151 -6.64 11.93 -0.82
N LEU A 152 -7.07 13.17 -0.64
CA LEU A 152 -6.54 14.31 -1.40
C LEU A 152 -5.07 14.57 -1.05
N ALA A 153 -4.72 14.51 0.24
CA ALA A 153 -3.33 14.66 0.68
C ALA A 153 -2.42 13.59 0.06
N GLN A 154 -2.89 12.34 -0.04
CA GLN A 154 -2.18 11.27 -0.75
C GLN A 154 -1.92 11.61 -2.22
N LEU A 155 -2.90 12.18 -2.93
CA LEU A 155 -2.74 12.57 -4.33
C LEU A 155 -1.70 13.68 -4.50
N ALA A 156 -1.78 14.73 -3.68
CA ALA A 156 -0.81 15.83 -3.70
C ALA A 156 0.60 15.35 -3.31
N ALA A 157 0.70 14.54 -2.25
CA ALA A 157 1.94 13.97 -1.75
C ALA A 157 2.66 13.16 -2.83
N ALA A 158 1.92 12.32 -3.55
CA ALA A 158 2.49 11.51 -4.61
C ALA A 158 3.01 12.38 -5.78
N ILE A 159 2.38 13.51 -6.11
CA ILE A 159 2.92 14.42 -7.15
C ILE A 159 4.22 15.07 -6.66
N LEU A 160 4.21 15.61 -5.44
CA LEU A 160 5.37 16.29 -4.85
C LEU A 160 6.57 15.34 -4.68
N TRP A 161 6.31 14.09 -4.29
CA TRP A 161 7.32 13.04 -4.21
C TRP A 161 7.97 12.79 -5.58
N ASN A 162 7.17 12.67 -6.64
CA ASN A 162 7.69 12.44 -7.99
C ASN A 162 8.49 13.64 -8.52
N GLU A 163 8.06 14.87 -8.23
CA GLU A 163 8.82 16.09 -8.57
C GLU A 163 10.21 16.07 -7.95
N TRP A 164 10.29 15.74 -6.66
CA TRP A 164 11.57 15.59 -5.98
C TRP A 164 12.42 14.48 -6.60
N ARG A 165 11.87 13.26 -6.74
CA ARG A 165 12.62 12.11 -7.26
C ARG A 165 13.10 12.28 -8.69
N ALA A 166 12.32 12.94 -9.56
CA ALA A 166 12.65 13.09 -10.97
C ALA A 166 13.56 14.30 -11.26
N HIS A 167 13.52 15.34 -10.42
CA HIS A 167 14.17 16.62 -10.71
C HIS A 167 15.06 17.15 -9.59
N ASP A 168 15.29 16.37 -8.54
CA ASP A 168 16.00 16.79 -7.32
C ASP A 168 15.39 18.07 -6.70
N ASP A 169 14.07 18.20 -6.82
CA ASP A 169 13.32 19.36 -6.37
C ASP A 169 13.04 19.29 -4.86
N TRP A 170 14.02 19.71 -4.08
CA TRP A 170 13.94 19.76 -2.62
C TRP A 170 12.82 20.67 -2.11
N GLN A 171 12.41 21.69 -2.87
CA GLN A 171 11.28 22.52 -2.48
C GLN A 171 10.00 21.67 -2.45
N SER A 172 9.74 20.88 -3.49
CA SER A 172 8.60 19.96 -3.52
C SER A 172 8.67 18.92 -2.40
N PHE A 173 9.87 18.45 -2.03
CA PHE A 173 10.06 17.54 -0.91
C PHE A 173 9.72 18.15 0.46
N TYR A 174 10.17 19.37 0.74
CA TYR A 174 9.83 20.04 2.00
C TYR A 174 8.34 20.42 2.07
N GLU A 175 7.75 20.80 0.95
CA GLU A 175 6.31 21.07 0.89
C GLU A 175 5.46 19.81 1.09
N LEU A 176 5.93 18.65 0.60
CA LEU A 176 5.34 17.35 0.90
C LEU A 176 5.31 17.12 2.42
N ILE A 177 6.45 17.34 3.10
CA ILE A 177 6.55 17.17 4.56
C ILE A 177 5.58 18.13 5.25
N LEU A 178 5.58 19.41 4.88
CA LEU A 178 4.69 20.41 5.48
C LEU A 178 3.21 20.06 5.31
N LEU A 179 2.81 19.65 4.11
CA LEU A 179 1.45 19.22 3.82
C LEU A 179 1.06 18.03 4.71
N LEU A 180 1.88 16.99 4.72
CA LEU A 180 1.57 15.76 5.45
C LEU A 180 1.62 15.95 6.97
N GLU A 181 2.51 16.80 7.50
CA GLU A 181 2.53 17.17 8.91
C GLU A 181 1.24 17.88 9.32
N TRP A 182 0.80 18.85 8.51
CA TRP A 182 -0.48 19.52 8.74
C TRP A 182 -1.64 18.53 8.67
N THR A 183 -1.70 17.70 7.61
CA THR A 183 -2.76 16.70 7.42
C THR A 183 -2.77 15.65 8.52
N ALA A 184 -1.63 15.17 9.01
CA ALA A 184 -1.56 14.20 10.10
C ALA A 184 -2.03 14.77 11.44
N ASN A 185 -1.90 16.08 11.65
CA ASN A 185 -2.42 16.75 12.85
C ASN A 185 -3.94 16.97 12.76
N GLU A 186 -4.44 17.36 11.58
CA GLU A 186 -5.88 17.57 11.34
C GLU A 186 -6.66 16.24 11.31
N TYR A 187 -6.05 15.20 10.75
CA TYR A 187 -6.63 13.88 10.53
C TYR A 187 -5.80 12.77 11.20
N PRO A 188 -5.75 12.72 12.55
CA PRO A 188 -4.78 11.92 13.30
C PRO A 188 -5.01 10.40 13.25
N THR A 189 -6.20 9.94 12.86
CA THR A 189 -6.55 8.51 12.82
C THR A 189 -6.08 7.80 11.55
N ASP A 190 -5.78 8.55 10.49
CA ASP A 190 -5.33 7.97 9.23
C ASP A 190 -3.81 7.68 9.27
N PRO A 191 -3.38 6.44 8.97
CA PRO A 191 -1.97 6.07 9.07
C PRO A 191 -1.14 6.51 7.87
N PHE A 192 -1.76 6.83 6.72
CA PHE A 192 -1.03 7.09 5.47
C PHE A 192 -0.03 8.23 5.64
N CYS A 193 -0.48 9.36 6.20
CA CYS A 193 0.39 10.53 6.36
C CYS A 193 1.61 10.21 7.23
N LYS A 194 1.40 9.47 8.33
CA LYS A 194 2.49 9.07 9.23
C LYS A 194 3.47 8.12 8.55
N LEU A 195 2.99 7.14 7.77
CA LEU A 195 3.84 6.21 7.03
C LEU A 195 4.73 6.93 6.01
N VAL A 196 4.15 7.86 5.22
CA VAL A 196 4.91 8.64 4.24
C VAL A 196 5.88 9.60 4.92
N LEU A 197 5.47 10.23 6.03
CA LEU A 197 6.36 11.07 6.83
C LEU A 197 7.52 10.28 7.41
N CYS A 198 7.33 9.05 7.91
CA CYS A 198 8.45 8.21 8.35
C CYS A 198 9.48 8.02 7.24
N ARG A 199 9.03 7.72 6.01
CA ARG A 199 9.92 7.59 4.85
C ARG A 199 10.62 8.91 4.50
N ALA A 200 9.91 10.03 4.51
CA ALA A 200 10.48 11.34 4.22
C ALA A 200 11.53 11.75 5.28
N TYR A 201 11.24 11.54 6.56
CA TYR A 201 12.18 11.83 7.64
C TYR A 201 13.38 10.89 7.67
N ALA A 202 13.22 9.63 7.22
CA ALA A 202 14.34 8.73 7.02
C ALA A 202 15.33 9.30 6.01
N HIS A 203 14.83 9.82 4.88
CA HIS A 203 15.67 10.43 3.84
C HIS A 203 16.50 11.64 4.31
N ILE A 204 16.02 12.40 5.30
CA ILE A 204 16.77 13.53 5.88
C ILE A 204 17.41 13.22 7.24
N GLY A 205 17.41 11.94 7.67
CA GLY A 205 18.02 11.51 8.92
C GLY A 205 17.37 12.07 10.20
N CYS A 206 16.10 12.45 10.15
CA CYS A 206 15.40 13.05 11.29
C CYS A 206 14.81 11.98 12.23
N MET A 207 15.71 11.29 12.95
CA MET A 207 15.33 10.12 13.76
C MET A 207 14.32 10.43 14.88
N TYR A 208 14.41 11.60 15.52
CA TYR A 208 13.48 11.99 16.60
C TYR A 208 12.04 12.00 16.12
N ARG A 209 11.78 12.56 14.92
CA ARG A 209 10.43 12.65 14.39
C ARG A 209 9.91 11.30 13.92
N MET A 210 10.77 10.47 13.31
CA MET A 210 10.43 9.09 12.97
C MET A 210 10.00 8.27 14.19
N VAL A 211 10.74 8.32 15.30
CA VAL A 211 10.35 7.61 16.55
C VAL A 211 8.98 8.06 17.03
N ALA A 212 8.69 9.38 17.00
CA ALA A 212 7.40 9.90 17.40
C ALA A 212 6.26 9.41 16.48
N LEU A 213 6.48 9.37 15.17
CA LEU A 213 5.50 8.89 14.19
C LEU A 213 5.26 7.39 14.30
N THR A 214 6.32 6.58 14.45
CA THR A 214 6.21 5.12 14.62
C THR A 214 5.45 4.77 15.90
N ARG A 215 5.69 5.51 16.99
CA ARG A 215 4.88 5.36 18.23
C ARG A 215 3.41 5.74 18.00
N ALA A 216 3.14 6.80 17.22
CA ALA A 216 1.78 7.23 16.90
C ALA A 216 1.05 6.33 15.88
N LEU A 217 1.78 5.44 15.18
CA LEU A 217 1.22 4.38 14.33
C LEU A 217 0.82 3.15 15.14
N ASP A 218 1.32 2.99 16.36
CA ASP A 218 1.00 1.89 17.28
C ASP A 218 1.18 0.49 16.67
N ILE A 219 2.28 0.29 15.93
CA ILE A 219 2.61 -0.97 15.25
C ILE A 219 2.93 -2.05 16.30
N LYS A 220 2.14 -3.14 16.31
CA LYS A 220 2.18 -4.19 17.34
C LYS A 220 2.22 -5.61 16.77
N SER A 221 2.77 -6.54 17.55
CA SER A 221 2.73 -7.98 17.28
C SER A 221 3.16 -8.32 15.84
N VAL A 222 2.37 -9.11 15.10
CA VAL A 222 2.65 -9.50 13.71
C VAL A 222 2.89 -8.31 12.76
N GLN A 223 2.35 -7.12 13.05
CA GLN A 223 2.62 -5.94 12.22
C GLN A 223 4.08 -5.50 12.31
N ARG A 224 4.80 -5.85 13.37
CA ARG A 224 6.24 -5.57 13.47
C ARG A 224 7.06 -6.42 12.50
N ASP A 225 6.61 -7.63 12.20
CA ASP A 225 7.25 -8.45 11.15
C ASP A 225 7.08 -7.82 9.76
N THR A 226 5.92 -7.22 9.49
CA THR A 226 5.62 -6.65 8.17
C THR A 226 6.03 -5.19 8.01
N LEU A 227 6.00 -4.39 9.08
CA LEU A 227 6.23 -2.93 9.05
C LEU A 227 7.40 -2.48 9.92
N GLY A 228 8.08 -3.39 10.64
CA GLY A 228 9.26 -3.06 11.45
C GLY A 228 10.39 -2.43 10.63
N TYR A 229 10.42 -2.72 9.32
CA TYR A 229 11.38 -2.14 8.38
C TYR A 229 11.32 -0.61 8.26
N ILE A 230 10.24 0.04 8.74
CA ILE A 230 10.13 1.50 8.73
C ILE A 230 11.23 2.15 9.59
N MET A 231 11.66 1.48 10.66
CA MET A 231 12.73 1.93 11.54
C MET A 231 14.07 1.24 11.24
N PHE A 232 14.08 0.06 10.61
CA PHE A 232 15.31 -0.66 10.28
C PHE A 232 15.95 -0.13 8.98
N PRO A 233 17.27 0.14 8.91
CA PRO A 233 18.29 0.19 9.96
C PRO A 233 18.63 1.64 10.36
N MET A 234 17.61 2.49 10.49
CA MET A 234 17.78 3.95 10.61
C MET A 234 18.51 4.41 11.88
N PRO A 235 18.29 3.83 13.08
CA PRO A 235 19.02 4.24 14.27
C PRO A 235 20.53 4.23 14.10
N GLU A 236 21.09 3.22 13.46
CA GLU A 236 22.52 3.03 13.23
C GLU A 236 23.04 4.01 12.20
N LEU A 237 22.31 4.16 11.08
CA LEU A 237 22.65 5.13 10.04
C LEU A 237 22.64 6.58 10.56
N CYS A 238 21.84 6.86 11.59
CA CYS A 238 21.76 8.17 12.25
C CYS A 238 22.64 8.28 13.51
N GLY A 239 23.42 7.27 13.87
CA GLY A 239 24.26 7.26 15.08
C GLY A 239 23.47 7.31 16.40
N ARG A 240 22.22 6.85 16.40
CA ARG A 240 21.30 6.79 17.55
C ARG A 240 21.22 5.37 18.12
N PHE A 241 22.37 4.81 18.50
CA PHE A 241 22.48 3.42 18.95
C PHE A 241 21.56 3.06 20.13
N ASN A 242 21.37 3.96 21.10
CA ASN A 242 20.42 3.73 22.21
C ASN A 242 18.98 3.52 21.73
N VAL A 243 18.57 4.23 20.66
CA VAL A 243 17.24 4.03 20.04
C VAL A 243 17.20 2.69 19.32
N GLY A 244 18.29 2.33 18.63
CA GLY A 244 18.43 1.03 17.96
C GLY A 244 18.33 -0.14 18.94
N ILE A 245 19.09 -0.11 20.04
CA ILE A 245 19.08 -1.14 21.09
C ILE A 245 17.65 -1.37 21.58
N VAL A 246 16.96 -0.30 22.02
CA VAL A 246 15.56 -0.41 22.49
C VAL A 246 14.64 -0.97 21.41
N HIS A 247 14.75 -0.45 20.18
CA HIS A 247 13.90 -0.88 19.08
C HIS A 247 14.08 -2.37 18.75
N TYR A 248 15.32 -2.85 18.67
CA TYR A 248 15.58 -4.25 18.34
C TYR A 248 15.29 -5.20 19.50
N THR A 249 15.48 -4.77 20.76
CA THR A 249 14.99 -5.54 21.92
C THR A 249 13.49 -5.77 21.80
N GLU A 250 12.69 -4.72 21.55
CA GLU A 250 11.24 -4.86 21.39
C GLU A 250 10.87 -5.76 20.19
N MET A 251 11.66 -5.75 19.12
CA MET A 251 11.44 -6.62 17.96
C MET A 251 11.71 -8.09 18.32
N VAL A 252 12.83 -8.39 18.98
CA VAL A 252 13.17 -9.75 19.42
C VAL A 252 12.09 -10.31 20.36
N GLU A 253 11.66 -9.52 21.35
CA GLU A 253 10.60 -9.90 22.28
C GLU A 253 9.29 -10.28 21.58
N VAL A 254 8.97 -9.62 20.46
CA VAL A 254 7.75 -9.91 19.68
C VAL A 254 7.84 -11.26 19.00
N TYR A 255 9.00 -11.65 18.48
CA TYR A 255 9.18 -12.96 17.85
C TYR A 255 9.17 -14.09 18.88
N GLU A 256 9.84 -13.90 20.03
CA GLU A 256 9.78 -14.88 21.13
C GLU A 256 8.35 -15.06 21.68
N GLN A 257 7.60 -13.95 21.80
CA GLN A 257 6.22 -14.00 22.23
C GLN A 257 5.33 -14.69 21.19
N ALA A 258 5.52 -14.41 19.90
CA ALA A 258 4.79 -15.06 18.82
C ALA A 258 5.04 -16.58 18.78
N GLU A 259 6.28 -17.03 19.00
CA GLU A 259 6.61 -18.45 19.07
C GLU A 259 5.83 -19.17 20.18
N LYS A 260 5.78 -18.57 21.38
CA LYS A 260 5.03 -19.09 22.52
C LYS A 260 3.53 -19.16 22.22
N GLU A 261 2.95 -18.07 21.71
CA GLU A 261 1.52 -17.99 21.39
C GLU A 261 1.11 -18.98 20.30
N ILE A 262 1.91 -19.14 19.25
CA ILE A 262 1.64 -20.10 18.17
C ILE A 262 1.72 -21.54 18.70
N SER A 263 2.71 -21.84 19.55
CA SER A 263 2.85 -23.15 20.18
C SER A 263 1.65 -23.50 21.07
N GLU A 264 1.17 -22.55 21.87
CA GLU A 264 -0.05 -22.70 22.67
C GLU A 264 -1.30 -22.89 21.79
N ALA A 265 -1.42 -22.12 20.70
CA ALA A 265 -2.50 -22.25 19.74
C ALA A 265 -2.51 -23.63 19.05
N LEU A 266 -1.34 -24.18 18.73
CA LEU A 266 -1.20 -25.54 18.19
C LEU A 266 -1.71 -26.58 19.17
N ILE A 267 -1.27 -26.51 20.44
CA ILE A 267 -1.75 -27.42 21.50
C ILE A 267 -3.27 -27.30 21.65
N GLY A 268 -3.80 -26.07 21.65
CA GLY A 268 -5.23 -25.81 21.70
C GLY A 268 -5.99 -26.42 20.51
N ALA A 269 -5.45 -26.31 19.30
CA ALA A 269 -6.06 -26.88 18.10
C ALA A 269 -6.16 -28.40 18.18
N TYR A 270 -5.12 -29.09 18.65
CA TYR A 270 -5.14 -30.54 18.88
C TYR A 270 -6.16 -30.94 19.97
N ARG A 271 -6.17 -30.23 21.10
CA ARG A 271 -7.09 -30.50 22.22
C ARG A 271 -8.56 -30.32 21.83
N ASN A 272 -8.86 -29.32 21.00
CA ASN A 272 -10.22 -28.95 20.61
C ASN A 272 -10.69 -29.62 19.30
N GLY A 273 -9.86 -30.48 18.69
CA GLY A 273 -10.18 -31.14 17.43
C GLY A 273 -10.21 -30.20 16.21
N ALA A 274 -9.60 -29.02 16.29
CA ALA A 274 -9.53 -28.03 15.22
C ALA A 274 -8.38 -28.34 14.23
N PHE A 275 -8.30 -29.59 13.76
CA PHE A 275 -7.19 -30.08 12.92
C PHE A 275 -7.02 -29.30 11.61
N ILE A 276 -8.09 -28.70 11.09
CA ILE A 276 -8.07 -27.88 9.87
C ILE A 276 -7.17 -26.64 10.05
N GLN A 277 -6.99 -26.13 11.27
CA GLN A 277 -6.15 -24.95 11.53
C GLN A 277 -4.67 -25.29 11.74
N VAL A 278 -4.34 -26.55 12.05
CA VAL A 278 -2.97 -26.96 12.35
C VAL A 278 -1.99 -26.63 11.19
N PRO A 279 -2.29 -26.93 9.91
CA PRO A 279 -1.40 -26.57 8.82
C PRO A 279 -1.14 -25.06 8.71
N ASN A 280 -2.15 -24.23 8.96
CA ASN A 280 -2.01 -22.77 8.92
C ASN A 280 -1.12 -22.25 10.06
N LEU A 281 -1.26 -22.82 11.26
CA LEU A 281 -0.44 -22.46 12.42
C LEU A 281 1.01 -22.91 12.24
N VAL A 282 1.25 -24.10 11.68
CA VAL A 282 2.61 -24.56 11.34
C VAL A 282 3.23 -23.66 10.28
N ALA A 283 2.49 -23.32 9.22
CA ALA A 283 2.99 -22.40 8.19
C ALA A 283 3.30 -21.00 8.76
N LEU A 284 2.51 -20.51 9.72
CA LEU A 284 2.79 -19.24 10.40
C LEU A 284 4.04 -19.34 11.29
N ALA A 285 4.20 -20.43 12.04
CA ALA A 285 5.40 -20.66 12.85
C ALA A 285 6.66 -20.67 11.99
N ASP A 286 6.65 -21.41 10.88
CA ASP A 286 7.76 -21.46 9.94
C ASP A 286 8.05 -20.10 9.32
N LYS A 287 7.01 -19.36 8.91
CA LYS A 287 7.17 -18.03 8.31
C LYS A 287 7.76 -17.00 9.30
N MET A 288 7.36 -17.04 10.56
CA MET A 288 7.88 -16.14 11.60
C MET A 288 9.32 -16.49 11.96
N ARG A 289 9.63 -17.80 12.13
CA ARG A 289 10.97 -18.30 12.43
C ARG A 289 11.97 -17.99 11.33
N LYS A 290 11.55 -18.11 10.07
CA LYS A 290 12.36 -17.81 8.88
C LYS A 290 12.27 -16.34 8.45
N SER A 291 11.74 -15.45 9.28
CA SER A 291 11.65 -14.04 8.93
C SER A 291 13.04 -13.40 8.90
N ALA A 292 13.40 -12.79 7.76
CA ALA A 292 14.64 -12.05 7.64
C ALA A 292 14.70 -10.84 8.60
N MET A 293 13.55 -10.23 8.92
CA MET A 293 13.46 -9.14 9.88
C MET A 293 13.73 -9.61 11.31
N SER A 294 13.31 -10.83 11.66
CA SER A 294 13.62 -11.46 12.96
C SER A 294 15.12 -11.65 13.14
N VAL A 295 15.77 -12.29 12.15
CA VAL A 295 17.21 -12.51 12.16
C VAL A 295 17.97 -11.19 12.20
N GLY A 296 17.62 -10.24 11.33
CA GLY A 296 18.26 -8.92 11.28
C GLY A 296 18.13 -8.15 12.60
N ALA A 297 16.95 -8.17 13.24
CA ALA A 297 16.74 -7.54 14.54
C ALA A 297 17.56 -8.21 15.64
N ASN A 298 17.62 -9.55 15.68
CA ASN A 298 18.40 -10.28 16.68
C ASN A 298 19.91 -9.98 16.56
N GLU A 299 20.44 -10.03 15.34
CA GLU A 299 21.85 -9.74 15.10
C GLU A 299 22.19 -8.28 15.44
N LEU A 300 21.40 -7.31 14.98
CA LEU A 300 21.64 -5.89 15.31
C LEU A 300 21.46 -5.60 16.80
N HIS A 301 20.50 -6.25 17.47
CA HIS A 301 20.37 -6.16 18.92
C HIS A 301 21.67 -6.59 19.62
N ARG A 302 22.23 -7.76 19.24
CA ARG A 302 23.48 -8.28 19.79
C ARG A 302 24.66 -7.35 19.51
N TYR A 303 24.83 -6.94 18.25
CA TYR A 303 25.92 -6.05 17.84
C TYR A 303 25.86 -4.71 18.59
N LEU A 304 24.71 -4.05 18.60
CA LEU A 304 24.59 -2.75 19.25
C LEU A 304 24.72 -2.83 20.76
N SER A 305 24.15 -3.86 21.38
CA SER A 305 24.22 -4.03 22.84
C SER A 305 25.65 -4.30 23.30
N ALA A 306 26.36 -5.22 22.63
CA ALA A 306 27.74 -5.53 22.97
C ALA A 306 28.71 -4.36 22.75
N LEU A 307 28.49 -3.55 21.71
CA LEU A 307 29.38 -2.43 21.39
C LEU A 307 29.10 -1.17 22.20
N PHE A 308 27.84 -0.92 22.58
CA PHE A 308 27.43 0.39 23.11
C PHE A 308 26.72 0.36 24.46
N ALA A 309 26.28 -0.81 24.96
CA ALA A 309 25.54 -0.91 26.22
C ALA A 309 26.25 -1.74 27.30
N ILE A 310 27.08 -2.70 26.91
CA ILE A 310 27.74 -3.63 27.83
C ILE A 310 29.18 -3.18 28.08
N ASP A 311 29.50 -2.87 29.34
CA ASP A 311 30.85 -2.44 29.75
C ASP A 311 31.81 -3.61 30.00
N ASN A 312 31.28 -4.80 30.33
CA ASN A 312 32.08 -5.99 30.60
C ASN A 312 32.43 -6.73 29.30
N LEU A 313 33.73 -6.88 29.02
CA LEU A 313 34.21 -7.52 27.81
C LEU A 313 33.74 -8.97 27.66
N ASP A 314 33.76 -9.77 28.73
CA ASP A 314 33.35 -11.17 28.65
C ASP A 314 31.85 -11.29 28.35
N GLU A 315 31.03 -10.41 28.95
CA GLU A 315 29.61 -10.34 28.70
C GLU A 315 29.31 -9.89 27.26
N ALA A 316 30.02 -8.85 26.79
CA ALA A 316 29.89 -8.36 25.42
C ALA A 316 30.30 -9.43 24.39
N LEU A 317 31.38 -10.17 24.65
CA LEU A 317 31.79 -11.30 23.82
C LEU A 317 30.75 -12.41 23.81
N ASN A 318 30.18 -12.76 24.97
CA ASN A 318 29.11 -13.76 25.04
C ASN A 318 27.84 -13.31 24.29
N THR A 319 27.45 -12.03 24.38
CA THR A 319 26.34 -11.47 23.58
C THR A 319 26.64 -11.51 22.09
N LEU A 320 27.89 -11.21 21.69
CA LEU A 320 28.33 -11.32 20.29
C LEU A 320 28.47 -12.76 19.81
N HIS A 321 28.65 -13.74 20.70
CA HIS A 321 28.63 -15.16 20.32
C HIS A 321 27.22 -15.64 20.00
N GLY A 322 26.21 -15.20 20.77
CA GLY A 322 24.81 -15.56 20.55
C GLY A 322 24.51 -17.03 20.85
N SER A 323 23.46 -17.57 20.21
CA SER A 323 23.13 -19.00 20.29
C SER A 323 24.01 -19.84 19.35
N ASP A 324 24.18 -21.12 19.67
CA ASP A 324 24.90 -22.09 18.83
C ASP A 324 24.16 -22.45 17.52
N ASP A 325 22.95 -21.92 17.33
CA ASP A 325 22.11 -22.21 16.17
C ASP A 325 22.65 -21.51 14.92
N THR A 326 22.99 -22.28 13.90
CA THR A 326 23.41 -21.75 12.61
C THR A 326 22.21 -21.16 11.86
N ILE A 327 22.33 -19.90 11.41
CA ILE A 327 21.32 -19.26 10.57
C ILE A 327 21.24 -19.98 9.22
N GLU A 328 20.05 -20.47 8.87
CA GLU A 328 19.73 -21.08 7.58
C GLU A 328 19.44 -19.99 6.53
N TRP A 329 20.49 -19.36 5.99
CA TRP A 329 20.38 -18.20 5.08
C TRP A 329 19.50 -18.46 3.85
N ASP A 330 19.60 -19.65 3.25
CA ASP A 330 18.86 -20.03 2.04
C ASP A 330 17.34 -20.13 2.27
N ASP A 331 16.93 -20.28 3.53
CA ASP A 331 15.53 -20.49 3.93
C ASP A 331 14.84 -19.20 4.41
N LEU A 332 15.55 -18.07 4.45
CA LEU A 332 15.01 -16.80 4.92
C LEU A 332 13.93 -16.23 3.99
N THR A 333 12.92 -15.63 4.61
CA THR A 333 11.75 -15.06 3.95
C THR A 333 11.62 -13.57 4.23
N ASP A 334 11.41 -12.78 3.18
CA ASP A 334 11.04 -11.37 3.30
C ASP A 334 9.53 -11.22 3.49
N ASN A 335 9.15 -10.94 4.73
CA ASN A 335 7.75 -10.75 5.13
C ASN A 335 7.29 -9.29 5.10
N ARG A 336 8.16 -8.36 4.67
CA ARG A 336 7.85 -6.92 4.70
C ARG A 336 6.66 -6.58 3.81
N ASP A 337 5.75 -5.75 4.31
CA ASP A 337 4.67 -5.18 3.51
C ASP A 337 5.17 -3.95 2.75
N LEU A 338 5.73 -4.20 1.56
CA LEU A 338 6.15 -3.16 0.63
C LEU A 338 4.96 -2.45 -0.05
N GLY A 339 3.74 -2.94 0.14
CA GLY A 339 2.50 -2.40 -0.43
C GLY A 339 1.68 -1.54 0.53
N VAL A 340 2.16 -1.32 1.76
CA VAL A 340 1.41 -0.60 2.81
C VAL A 340 1.07 0.85 2.42
N ILE A 341 1.97 1.52 1.69
CA ILE A 341 1.70 2.84 1.09
C ILE A 341 1.09 2.59 -0.29
N PRO A 342 -0.19 2.92 -0.52
CA PRO A 342 -0.82 2.65 -1.80
C PRO A 342 -0.20 3.56 -2.87
N SER A 343 0.27 2.94 -3.95
CA SER A 343 0.67 3.65 -5.17
C SER A 343 -0.49 3.66 -6.18
N PHE A 344 -0.56 4.73 -6.96
CA PHE A 344 -1.51 4.89 -8.06
C PHE A 344 -0.81 4.98 -9.40
N GLU A 345 0.48 4.62 -9.44
CA GLU A 345 1.28 4.69 -10.66
C GLU A 345 0.95 3.57 -11.63
N ARG A 346 1.29 3.82 -12.89
CA ARG A 346 1.16 2.81 -13.94
C ARG A 346 2.05 1.61 -13.61
N ASN A 347 1.55 0.40 -13.85
CA ASN A 347 2.29 -0.86 -13.65
C ASN A 347 2.75 -1.16 -12.20
N MET A 348 2.17 -0.51 -11.18
CA MET A 348 2.52 -0.72 -9.77
C MET A 348 2.70 -2.19 -9.36
N VAL A 349 1.83 -3.10 -9.83
CA VAL A 349 1.92 -4.52 -9.47
C VAL A 349 3.25 -5.13 -9.89
N LYS A 350 3.73 -4.81 -11.09
CA LYS A 350 5.00 -5.29 -11.59
C LYS A 350 6.15 -4.65 -10.83
N GLU A 351 6.10 -3.33 -10.61
CA GLU A 351 7.15 -2.61 -9.88
C GLU A 351 7.31 -3.11 -8.44
N LEU A 352 6.21 -3.41 -7.75
CA LEU A 352 6.24 -3.99 -6.42
C LEU A 352 6.85 -5.40 -6.40
N GLU A 353 6.57 -6.20 -7.43
CA GLU A 353 7.12 -7.56 -7.53
C GLU A 353 8.62 -7.53 -7.86
N ASP A 354 9.03 -6.67 -8.78
CA ASP A 354 10.44 -6.41 -9.10
C ASP A 354 11.17 -5.89 -7.85
N LEU A 355 10.53 -5.01 -7.06
CA LEU A 355 11.07 -4.52 -5.79
C LEU A 355 11.21 -5.63 -4.75
N ARG A 356 10.20 -6.48 -4.56
CA ARG A 356 10.27 -7.63 -3.63
C ARG A 356 11.42 -8.57 -3.99
N LYS A 357 11.58 -8.85 -5.28
CA LYS A 357 12.63 -9.75 -5.75
C LYS A 357 14.01 -9.15 -5.49
N SER A 358 14.22 -7.89 -5.89
CA SER A 358 15.50 -7.21 -5.67
C SER A 358 15.81 -6.99 -4.19
N SER A 359 14.80 -6.69 -3.37
CA SER A 359 14.98 -6.49 -1.93
C SER A 359 15.25 -7.79 -1.19
N GLN A 360 14.66 -8.92 -1.63
CA GLN A 360 14.99 -10.24 -1.11
C GLN A 360 16.42 -10.63 -1.48
N GLU A 361 16.84 -10.37 -2.72
CA GLU A 361 18.22 -10.61 -3.15
C GLU A 361 19.20 -9.80 -2.27
N GLU A 362 18.98 -8.50 -2.07
CA GLU A 362 19.84 -7.65 -1.22
C GLU A 362 19.88 -8.11 0.26
N PHE A 363 18.79 -8.66 0.79
CA PHE A 363 18.70 -9.04 2.20
C PHE A 363 19.29 -10.44 2.48
N VAL A 364 19.41 -11.28 1.45
CA VAL A 364 19.89 -12.67 1.57
C VAL A 364 21.26 -12.89 0.91
N SER A 365 21.68 -12.01 -0.01
CA SER A 365 23.04 -11.98 -0.58
C SER A 365 24.06 -11.36 0.39
#